data_AF-A0AAJ1V3C6-F1
#
_entry.id   AF-A0AAJ1V3C6-F1
#
_cell.length_a   1.000
_cell.length_b   1.000
_cell.length_c   1.000
_cell.angle_alpha   90.00
_cell.angle_beta   90.00
_cell.angle_gamma   90.00
#
_symmetry.space_group_name_H-M   'P 1'
#
loop_
_entity.id
_entity.type
_entity.pdbx_description
1 polymer ?
#
loop_
_entity_poly.entity_id
_entity_poly.type
_entity_poly.pdbx_seq_one_letter_code
_entity_poly.pdbx_strand_id
1 'polypeptide(L)'
;MEDKRIKQWYKIAWIVGVLVLLVYCFLLVNYYFSFGKSKQVARLPYGQTIDLSNQSMLVVDSNQTLLDSAGLLANDEAILSESQEYEIDDQMPWYSFSPNVAKETDYSLVNDYRVVYQEPLNDYSWRQTPKGLLLYQFNQPYTGWHDDLINGWRYYQAGSEIKELFLNESQVNQWQNESQIYLGLFPRPNRSFFFLRGPLTNQVTFHNQAVEYSILYRNPNQVIYAYPPGTYFSKAIGSTRHFVDVPMEVMRELTNESGTWLQVYTGYDQLGWVRKDASYEDYVLTYYNEKELLNQIEAVMAEYMSYVSATVGASFVNNESLTQVTLNNQAFRPASTQKIYVLGELYHQYQTGELSPSDYHTLIADDVVPGAGILAANPVGSSFSLDYLVDLVVSISDNTAANSLITAVGGGQRMTPHMHELGLYNTYVNGKYYHSDTNGRFQTSPGDAARYFALLYNNKLNGDPWDNELINKFFYNQHTYMTQLIPGSTTVWNKSGSGVTEQNDVASFVTPYGSFSLAVYTENPWNYDAVPIQMASLCLAVHNTFVDYRLKLYQHVDDHSAFMQDMIAAHPIMRQAGQQSFIDCYLIEKDQDQMETDMAAVE
;
A
#
# COMPACT_ATOMS: atom_id res chain seq x y z
N MET A 1 29.49 -76.11 48.25
CA MET A 1 28.20 -75.45 48.62
C MET A 1 28.15 -73.96 48.24
N GLU A 2 29.22 -73.38 47.70
CA GLU A 2 29.25 -71.96 47.29
C GLU A 2 28.73 -71.69 45.86
N ASP A 3 28.83 -72.65 44.96
CA ASP A 3 28.38 -72.49 43.55
C ASP A 3 26.84 -72.39 43.41
N LYS A 4 26.07 -72.98 44.35
CA LYS A 4 24.60 -72.84 44.36
C LYS A 4 24.13 -71.46 44.78
N ARG A 5 24.83 -70.79 45.70
CA ARG A 5 24.45 -69.45 46.19
C ARG A 5 24.80 -68.38 45.16
N ILE A 6 25.94 -68.53 44.46
CA ILE A 6 26.32 -67.62 43.37
C ILE A 6 25.32 -67.71 42.22
N LYS A 7 24.90 -68.91 41.83
CA LYS A 7 23.81 -69.09 40.83
C LYS A 7 22.47 -68.50 41.28
N GLN A 8 22.19 -68.48 42.58
CA GLN A 8 20.97 -67.90 43.13
C GLN A 8 21.02 -66.37 43.14
N TRP A 9 22.18 -65.77 43.43
CA TRP A 9 22.42 -64.33 43.30
C TRP A 9 22.40 -63.87 41.85
N TYR A 10 22.98 -64.63 40.92
CA TYR A 10 22.83 -64.35 39.48
C TYR A 10 21.37 -64.44 39.03
N LYS A 11 20.60 -65.41 39.53
CA LYS A 11 19.15 -65.47 39.24
C LYS A 11 18.41 -64.26 39.77
N ILE A 12 18.70 -63.80 40.98
CA ILE A 12 18.04 -62.63 41.57
C ILE A 12 18.45 -61.35 40.83
N ALA A 13 19.74 -61.16 40.55
CA ALA A 13 20.24 -60.02 39.79
C ALA A 13 19.66 -60.01 38.35
N TRP A 14 19.51 -61.17 37.73
CA TRP A 14 18.88 -61.30 36.42
C TRP A 14 17.37 -61.00 36.48
N ILE A 15 16.66 -61.44 37.52
CA ILE A 15 15.24 -61.11 37.74
C ILE A 15 15.05 -59.60 37.97
N VAL A 16 15.91 -58.97 38.77
CA VAL A 16 15.86 -57.52 39.02
C VAL A 16 16.23 -56.74 37.76
N GLY A 17 17.25 -57.16 37.02
CA GLY A 17 17.61 -56.57 35.73
C GLY A 17 16.48 -56.67 34.71
N VAL A 18 15.80 -57.81 34.63
CA VAL A 18 14.62 -58.01 33.76
C VAL A 18 13.44 -57.14 34.22
N LEU A 19 13.21 -56.98 35.53
CA LEU A 19 12.16 -56.09 36.05
C LEU A 19 12.42 -54.61 35.74
N VAL A 20 13.67 -54.16 35.88
CA VAL A 20 14.06 -52.78 35.51
C VAL A 20 13.92 -52.56 34.00
N LEU A 21 14.30 -53.54 33.18
CA LEU A 21 14.13 -53.49 31.72
C LEU A 21 12.64 -53.50 31.33
N LEU A 22 11.79 -54.25 32.04
CA LEU A 22 10.34 -54.26 31.83
C LEU A 22 9.68 -52.94 32.21
N VAL A 23 10.12 -52.28 33.29
CA VAL A 23 9.64 -50.94 33.67
C VAL A 23 10.12 -49.89 32.67
N TYR A 24 11.37 -49.97 32.22
CA TYR A 24 11.91 -49.07 31.19
C TYR A 24 11.21 -49.26 29.84
N CYS A 25 10.92 -50.51 29.44
CA CYS A 25 10.10 -50.83 28.28
C CYS A 25 8.64 -50.39 28.46
N PHE A 26 8.05 -50.47 29.65
CA PHE A 26 6.68 -49.97 29.93
C PHE A 26 6.60 -48.45 29.85
N LEU A 27 7.63 -47.73 30.30
CA LEU A 27 7.74 -46.28 30.15
C LEU A 27 7.99 -45.87 28.69
N LEU A 28 8.85 -46.59 27.95
CA LEU A 28 9.06 -46.37 26.52
C LEU A 28 7.80 -46.70 25.70
N VAL A 29 7.07 -47.77 26.06
CA VAL A 29 5.81 -48.15 25.41
C VAL A 29 4.72 -47.11 25.69
N ASN A 30 4.61 -46.56 26.90
CA ASN A 30 3.68 -45.43 27.17
C ASN A 30 4.11 -44.12 26.50
N TYR A 31 5.41 -43.83 26.45
CA TYR A 31 5.95 -42.68 25.71
C TYR A 31 5.68 -42.81 24.20
N TYR A 32 5.78 -44.02 23.64
CA TYR A 32 5.45 -44.30 22.24
C TYR A 32 3.93 -44.35 21.96
N PHE A 33 3.12 -44.81 22.91
CA PHE A 33 1.64 -44.78 22.80
C PHE A 33 1.04 -43.39 23.01
N SER A 34 1.75 -42.44 23.63
CA SER A 34 1.30 -41.05 23.73
C SER A 34 1.50 -40.23 22.44
N PHE A 35 2.31 -40.71 21.47
CA PHE A 35 2.62 -39.93 20.26
C PHE A 35 2.43 -40.64 18.91
N GLY A 36 1.72 -41.78 18.84
CA GLY A 36 1.46 -42.41 17.55
C GLY A 36 0.40 -43.52 17.51
N LYS A 37 -0.89 -43.15 17.55
CA LYS A 37 -2.07 -43.78 16.88
C LYS A 37 -3.32 -43.04 17.36
N SER A 38 -3.95 -42.14 16.61
CA SER A 38 -4.62 -42.28 15.29
C SER A 38 -5.87 -43.19 15.31
N LYS A 39 -7.04 -42.63 14.96
CA LYS A 39 -8.22 -43.34 14.42
C LYS A 39 -8.85 -42.44 13.36
N GLN A 40 -8.52 -42.61 12.08
CA GLN A 40 -9.15 -43.48 11.08
C GLN A 40 -10.64 -43.22 10.83
N VAL A 41 -10.87 -42.86 9.56
CA VAL A 41 -12.02 -42.18 8.96
C VAL A 41 -13.11 -43.20 8.60
N ALA A 42 -14.31 -43.01 9.15
CA ALA A 42 -15.51 -43.77 8.78
C ALA A 42 -16.47 -42.87 7.98
N ARG A 43 -16.94 -43.41 6.86
CA ARG A 43 -17.68 -42.74 5.78
C ARG A 43 -19.21 -42.76 5.97
N LEU A 44 -19.82 -41.61 5.63
CA LEU A 44 -21.19 -41.32 5.11
C LEU A 44 -22.38 -41.64 6.05
N PRO A 45 -23.54 -40.91 6.02
CA PRO A 45 -24.04 -39.98 5.00
C PRO A 45 -24.63 -38.63 5.52
N TYR A 46 -25.07 -37.83 4.53
CA TYR A 46 -25.84 -36.58 4.50
C TYR A 46 -26.99 -36.42 5.53
N GLY A 47 -27.14 -35.20 6.07
CA GLY A 47 -28.43 -34.61 6.52
C GLY A 47 -28.67 -34.43 8.03
N GLN A 48 -28.40 -33.21 8.55
CA GLN A 48 -29.30 -32.33 9.34
C GLN A 48 -28.51 -31.36 10.25
N THR A 49 -28.88 -30.09 10.14
CA THR A 49 -28.35 -28.87 10.78
C THR A 49 -28.60 -28.84 12.28
N ILE A 50 -27.68 -28.27 13.08
CA ILE A 50 -28.03 -27.52 14.29
C ILE A 50 -27.13 -26.27 14.37
N ASP A 51 -27.78 -25.12 14.34
CA ASP A 51 -27.28 -23.77 14.55
C ASP A 51 -27.17 -23.47 16.07
N LEU A 52 -26.11 -22.80 16.50
CA LEU A 52 -25.97 -22.23 17.86
C LEU A 52 -25.43 -20.79 17.80
N SER A 53 -25.97 -19.98 16.89
CA SER A 53 -26.22 -18.58 17.22
C SER A 53 -27.04 -18.54 18.52
N ASN A 54 -26.59 -17.69 19.45
CA ASN A 54 -27.09 -17.56 20.82
C ASN A 54 -26.73 -18.73 21.76
N GLN A 55 -25.88 -18.46 22.76
CA GLN A 55 -26.38 -18.20 24.11
C GLN A 55 -25.24 -17.90 25.08
N SER A 56 -25.51 -16.82 25.80
CA SER A 56 -25.00 -16.39 27.10
C SER A 56 -24.56 -17.47 28.09
N MET A 57 -23.64 -17.01 28.95
CA MET A 57 -23.33 -17.45 30.31
C MET A 57 -22.48 -18.70 30.51
N LEU A 58 -21.49 -18.55 31.40
CA LEU A 58 -21.34 -19.24 32.68
C LEU A 58 -20.31 -18.42 33.49
N VAL A 59 -20.74 -17.56 34.43
CA VAL A 59 -21.06 -17.85 35.85
C VAL A 59 -19.94 -18.61 36.56
N VAL A 60 -19.27 -17.90 37.47
CA VAL A 60 -18.62 -18.48 38.66
C VAL A 60 -19.15 -17.71 39.89
N ASP A 61 -19.34 -18.47 40.96
CA ASP A 61 -20.47 -18.46 41.88
C ASP A 61 -20.20 -17.74 43.22
N SER A 62 -21.33 -17.33 43.81
CA SER A 62 -21.73 -16.89 45.15
C SER A 62 -20.76 -16.67 46.32
N ASN A 63 -21.10 -15.60 47.04
CA ASN A 63 -20.86 -15.28 48.46
C ASN A 63 -19.64 -14.40 48.79
N GLN A 64 -19.81 -13.08 48.66
CA GLN A 64 -19.86 -12.20 49.84
C GLN A 64 -20.55 -10.87 49.52
N THR A 65 -21.46 -10.50 50.41
CA THR A 65 -22.46 -9.44 50.35
C THR A 65 -22.03 -8.20 51.17
N LEU A 66 -22.67 -7.07 50.87
CA LEU A 66 -22.79 -5.79 51.62
C LEU A 66 -21.67 -4.78 51.31
N LEU A 67 -21.94 -3.54 50.86
CA LEU A 67 -23.00 -2.60 51.23
C LEU A 67 -23.45 -1.83 49.97
N ASP A 68 -24.71 -1.89 49.54
CA ASP A 68 -25.83 -1.06 49.99
C ASP A 68 -25.53 0.45 50.08
N SER A 69 -26.04 1.22 49.12
CA SER A 69 -27.14 2.16 49.40
C SER A 69 -27.58 2.93 48.16
N ALA A 70 -28.83 2.68 47.75
CA ALA A 70 -29.83 3.61 47.22
C ALA A 70 -29.38 4.60 46.12
N GLY A 71 -29.89 4.56 44.89
CA GLY A 71 -31.22 4.16 44.46
C GLY A 71 -31.68 5.20 43.45
N LEU A 72 -32.11 4.75 42.28
CA LEU A 72 -33.07 5.40 41.35
C LEU A 72 -33.06 4.59 40.05
N LEU A 73 -33.88 3.54 40.01
CA LEU A 73 -34.50 3.09 38.77
C LEU A 73 -35.82 3.85 38.66
N ALA A 74 -36.00 4.60 37.58
CA ALA A 74 -37.25 4.75 36.84
C ALA A 74 -37.15 5.95 35.89
N ASN A 75 -36.89 5.69 34.61
CA ASN A 75 -37.78 6.01 33.51
C ASN A 75 -37.03 5.86 32.18
N ASP A 76 -37.18 4.68 31.58
CA ASP A 76 -37.21 4.56 30.12
C ASP A 76 -38.48 5.27 29.63
N GLU A 77 -38.34 6.47 29.10
CA GLU A 77 -39.07 7.00 27.94
C GLU A 77 -38.63 8.45 27.68
N ALA A 78 -38.35 8.73 26.40
CA ALA A 78 -38.11 10.05 25.80
C ALA A 78 -36.76 10.73 26.09
N ILE A 79 -35.71 10.35 25.33
CA ILE A 79 -34.86 11.33 24.61
C ILE A 79 -34.54 10.76 23.22
N LEU A 80 -35.57 10.69 22.37
CA LEU A 80 -35.43 10.88 20.92
C LEU A 80 -35.87 12.32 20.66
N SER A 81 -35.00 13.28 20.96
CA SER A 81 -35.15 14.66 20.50
C SER A 81 -33.84 15.40 20.72
N GLU A 82 -32.97 15.26 19.73
CA GLU A 82 -32.00 16.22 19.20
C GLU A 82 -30.96 15.40 18.46
N SER A 83 -31.39 14.80 17.34
CA SER A 83 -30.48 14.68 16.22
C SER A 83 -30.08 16.11 15.88
N GLN A 84 -28.96 16.58 16.43
CA GLN A 84 -28.25 17.66 15.77
C GLN A 84 -27.95 17.11 14.38
N GLU A 85 -28.67 17.62 13.39
CA GLU A 85 -28.23 17.60 12.00
C GLU A 85 -26.82 18.18 12.02
N TYR A 86 -25.82 17.30 12.00
CA TYR A 86 -24.50 17.70 11.61
C TYR A 86 -24.64 18.08 10.13
N GLU A 87 -24.55 19.38 9.84
CA GLU A 87 -24.22 19.84 8.48
C GLU A 87 -22.94 19.12 8.09
N ILE A 88 -23.09 18.10 7.25
CA ILE A 88 -21.99 17.41 6.59
C ILE A 88 -21.36 18.47 5.69
N ASP A 89 -20.11 18.82 5.99
CA ASP A 89 -19.29 19.78 5.25
C ASP A 89 -19.33 19.48 3.74
N ASP A 90 -19.52 20.51 2.92
CA ASP A 90 -19.67 20.50 1.45
C ASP A 90 -18.42 19.98 0.69
N GLN A 91 -17.46 19.33 1.35
CA GLN A 91 -16.10 19.11 0.85
C GLN A 91 -15.74 17.67 0.46
N MET A 92 -16.58 16.68 0.76
CA MET A 92 -16.28 15.26 0.47
C MET A 92 -17.13 14.70 -0.68
N PRO A 93 -16.57 13.81 -1.55
CA PRO A 93 -17.33 13.23 -2.64
C PRO A 93 -18.59 12.51 -2.16
N TRP A 94 -19.69 12.60 -2.91
CA TRP A 94 -21.00 12.04 -2.54
C TRP A 94 -20.93 10.58 -2.10
N TYR A 95 -20.07 9.78 -2.74
CA TYR A 95 -20.00 8.34 -2.48
C TYR A 95 -19.44 8.02 -1.10
N SER A 96 -18.72 8.95 -0.47
CA SER A 96 -18.23 8.79 0.90
C SER A 96 -19.38 8.65 1.90
N PHE A 97 -20.55 9.19 1.55
CA PHE A 97 -21.76 9.16 2.36
C PHE A 97 -22.88 8.31 1.76
N SER A 98 -22.62 7.60 0.65
CA SER A 98 -23.64 6.77 0.00
C SER A 98 -24.05 5.65 0.96
N PRO A 99 -25.35 5.47 1.24
CA PRO A 99 -25.84 4.49 2.22
C PRO A 99 -25.48 3.04 1.85
N ASN A 100 -25.19 2.78 0.58
CA ASN A 100 -24.79 1.47 0.09
C ASN A 100 -23.32 1.14 0.46
N VAL A 101 -22.49 2.15 0.75
CA VAL A 101 -21.04 2.00 0.96
C VAL A 101 -20.46 2.77 2.15
N ALA A 102 -21.27 3.46 2.95
CA ALA A 102 -20.86 4.21 4.14
C ALA A 102 -20.33 3.34 5.32
N LYS A 103 -19.97 2.07 5.07
CA LYS A 103 -19.36 1.20 6.08
C LYS A 103 -17.87 1.54 6.17
N GLU A 104 -17.42 1.92 7.37
CA GLU A 104 -16.00 2.08 7.67
C GLU A 104 -15.25 0.77 7.38
N THR A 105 -14.12 0.87 6.67
CA THR A 105 -13.21 -0.27 6.48
C THR A 105 -11.81 0.16 6.87
N ASP A 106 -11.06 -0.73 7.54
CA ASP A 106 -9.68 -0.48 8.01
C ASP A 106 -8.68 -0.16 6.86
N TYR A 107 -9.11 -0.32 5.61
CA TYR A 107 -8.30 -0.14 4.39
C TYR A 107 -8.73 1.06 3.54
N SER A 108 -9.81 1.76 3.92
CA SER A 108 -10.32 2.92 3.19
C SER A 108 -9.52 4.17 3.56
N LEU A 109 -8.77 4.71 2.59
CA LEU A 109 -7.99 5.95 2.76
C LEU A 109 -8.88 7.22 2.69
N VAL A 110 -10.09 7.10 2.13
CA VAL A 110 -11.03 8.23 1.95
C VAL A 110 -11.72 8.65 3.25
N ASN A 111 -11.58 7.87 4.34
CA ASN A 111 -12.24 8.13 5.62
C ASN A 111 -11.30 8.66 6.71
N ASP A 112 -10.18 9.30 6.36
CA ASP A 112 -9.29 9.91 7.35
C ASP A 112 -10.02 11.06 8.08
N TYR A 113 -10.51 10.76 9.29
CA TYR A 113 -11.24 11.70 10.14
C TYR A 113 -10.42 12.98 10.40
N ARG A 114 -11.12 14.14 10.44
CA ARG A 114 -10.51 15.45 10.66
C ARG A 114 -9.58 15.44 11.88
N VAL A 115 -8.29 15.61 11.64
CA VAL A 115 -7.28 15.75 12.69
C VAL A 115 -7.48 17.10 13.39
N VAL A 116 -7.82 17.05 14.67
CA VAL A 116 -8.02 18.20 15.56
C VAL A 116 -6.69 18.66 16.14
N TYR A 117 -5.87 17.69 16.50
CA TYR A 117 -4.54 17.89 17.09
C TYR A 117 -3.67 16.69 16.73
N GLN A 118 -2.40 16.93 16.46
CA GLN A 118 -1.41 15.89 16.21
C GLN A 118 -0.20 16.17 17.07
N GLU A 119 0.27 15.15 17.77
CA GLU A 119 1.52 15.23 18.50
C GLU A 119 2.69 15.22 17.52
N PRO A 120 3.73 16.03 17.78
CA PRO A 120 4.91 16.10 16.92
C PRO A 120 5.76 14.81 16.96
N LEU A 121 5.48 13.87 17.87
CA LEU A 121 6.23 12.63 18.08
C LEU A 121 5.25 11.45 18.20
N ASN A 122 5.59 10.32 17.56
CA ASN A 122 4.85 9.04 17.60
C ASN A 122 3.48 8.99 16.89
N ASP A 123 3.19 9.98 16.03
CA ASP A 123 2.02 10.04 15.15
C ASP A 123 0.66 9.86 15.85
N TYR A 124 0.58 10.32 17.11
CA TYR A 124 -0.70 10.41 17.79
C TYR A 124 -1.50 11.57 17.19
N SER A 125 -2.73 11.29 16.75
CA SER A 125 -3.64 12.28 16.22
C SER A 125 -5.02 12.14 16.84
N TRP A 126 -5.57 13.22 17.36
CA TRP A 126 -6.94 13.28 17.82
C TRP A 126 -7.81 13.63 16.64
N ARG A 127 -8.76 12.77 16.32
CA ARG A 127 -9.64 12.96 15.19
C ARG A 127 -11.07 13.16 15.64
N GLN A 128 -11.71 14.17 15.08
CA GLN A 128 -13.11 14.44 15.34
C GLN A 128 -13.95 13.46 14.52
N THR A 129 -14.73 12.63 15.23
CA THR A 129 -15.67 11.69 14.62
C THR A 129 -17.11 12.02 15.05
N PRO A 130 -18.14 11.43 14.40
CA PRO A 130 -19.53 11.54 14.88
C PRO A 130 -19.75 10.96 16.28
N LYS A 131 -18.85 10.08 16.75
CA LYS A 131 -18.89 9.46 18.09
C LYS A 131 -18.09 10.26 19.14
N GLY A 132 -17.45 11.35 18.75
CA GLY A 132 -16.60 12.18 19.60
C GLY A 132 -15.14 12.23 19.15
N LEU A 133 -14.28 12.75 20.02
CA LEU A 133 -12.83 12.84 19.77
C LEU A 133 -12.19 11.47 20.02
N LEU A 134 -11.57 10.90 18.99
CA LEU A 134 -10.89 9.61 19.08
C LEU A 134 -9.38 9.80 18.91
N LEU A 135 -8.59 9.09 19.70
CA LEU A 135 -7.15 9.05 19.58
C LEU A 135 -6.74 8.00 18.53
N TYR A 136 -5.94 8.43 17.56
CA TYR A 136 -5.34 7.59 16.54
C TYR A 136 -3.84 7.57 16.74
N GLN A 137 -3.20 6.49 16.30
CA GLN A 137 -1.75 6.42 16.15
C GLN A 137 -1.48 5.72 14.82
N PHE A 138 -0.65 6.30 13.94
CA PHE A 138 -0.35 5.71 12.62
C PHE A 138 -1.61 5.44 11.79
N ASN A 139 -2.51 6.42 11.72
CA ASN A 139 -3.81 6.32 11.03
C ASN A 139 -4.76 5.20 11.51
N GLN A 140 -4.53 4.58 12.67
CA GLN A 140 -5.40 3.54 13.23
C GLN A 140 -5.97 3.92 14.60
N PRO A 141 -7.21 3.50 14.96
CA PRO A 141 -7.77 3.78 16.26
C PRO A 141 -6.88 3.23 17.37
N TYR A 142 -6.35 4.12 18.21
CA TYR A 142 -5.34 3.76 19.19
C TYR A 142 -5.95 2.91 20.31
N THR A 143 -5.37 1.74 20.55
CA THR A 143 -5.69 0.92 21.72
C THR A 143 -4.43 0.74 22.53
N GLY A 144 -4.38 1.36 23.70
CA GLY A 144 -3.19 1.37 24.52
C GLY A 144 -3.18 2.52 25.50
N TRP A 145 -2.13 2.57 26.31
CA TRP A 145 -1.91 3.67 27.22
C TRP A 145 -1.23 4.82 26.49
N HIS A 146 -1.73 6.05 26.67
CA HIS A 146 -1.15 7.25 26.10
C HIS A 146 -1.06 8.34 27.18
N ASP A 147 0.05 9.08 27.19
CA ASP A 147 0.35 10.10 28.19
C ASP A 147 -0.22 11.45 27.76
N ASP A 148 -1.18 11.99 28.51
CA ASP A 148 -1.83 13.25 28.15
C ASP A 148 -1.04 14.51 28.58
N LEU A 149 0.25 14.35 28.93
CA LEU A 149 1.26 15.36 29.30
C LEU A 149 0.92 16.25 30.51
N ILE A 150 -0.33 16.23 31.00
CA ILE A 150 -0.86 17.15 32.02
C ILE A 150 -1.45 16.37 33.21
N ASN A 151 -2.10 15.24 32.95
CA ASN A 151 -2.82 14.46 33.94
C ASN A 151 -2.27 13.04 34.09
N GLY A 152 -1.52 12.48 33.13
CA GLY A 152 -0.84 11.17 33.22
C GLY A 152 -1.29 10.16 32.16
N TRP A 153 -0.99 8.88 32.35
CA TRP A 153 -1.27 7.85 31.34
C TRP A 153 -2.74 7.42 31.42
N ARG A 154 -3.44 7.51 30.29
CA ARG A 154 -4.84 7.07 30.12
C ARG A 154 -4.90 5.92 29.14
N TYR A 155 -5.80 4.98 29.39
CA TYR A 155 -6.02 3.88 28.45
C TYR A 155 -7.10 4.25 27.43
N TYR A 156 -6.75 4.07 26.17
CA TYR A 156 -7.66 4.20 25.05
C TYR A 156 -7.98 2.81 24.52
N GLN A 157 -9.23 2.60 24.11
CA GLN A 157 -9.66 1.39 23.43
C GLN A 157 -10.39 1.77 22.15
N ALA A 158 -9.87 1.33 21.00
CA ALA A 158 -10.32 1.72 19.67
C ALA A 158 -10.47 3.25 19.53
N GLY A 159 -9.48 3.99 20.05
CA GLY A 159 -9.40 5.44 20.06
C GLY A 159 -10.27 6.14 21.10
N SER A 160 -11.15 5.44 21.81
CA SER A 160 -12.00 6.02 22.86
C SER A 160 -11.32 5.93 24.23
N GLU A 161 -11.30 7.02 25.00
CA GLU A 161 -10.77 7.02 26.35
C GLU A 161 -11.64 6.17 27.30
N ILE A 162 -11.01 5.24 28.02
CA ILE A 162 -11.65 4.51 29.13
C ILE A 162 -11.33 5.24 30.43
N LYS A 163 -12.27 6.06 30.90
CA LYS A 163 -12.06 7.01 32.00
C LYS A 163 -11.67 6.37 33.34
N GLU A 164 -12.04 5.11 33.53
CA GLU A 164 -11.74 4.32 34.73
C GLU A 164 -10.30 3.77 34.74
N LEU A 165 -9.61 3.78 33.59
CA LEU A 165 -8.27 3.24 33.41
C LEU A 165 -7.26 4.39 33.30
N PHE A 166 -6.72 4.76 34.46
CA PHE A 166 -5.74 5.84 34.62
C PHE A 166 -4.57 5.38 35.49
N LEU A 167 -3.33 5.63 35.05
CA LEU A 167 -2.10 5.30 35.78
C LEU A 167 -1.30 6.56 36.08
N ASN A 168 -0.89 6.69 37.34
CA ASN A 168 0.07 7.71 37.72
C ASN A 168 1.52 7.25 37.46
N GLU A 169 2.45 8.20 37.46
CA GLU A 169 3.86 8.02 37.13
C GLU A 169 4.57 6.90 37.92
N SER A 170 4.16 6.67 39.18
CA SER A 170 4.73 5.60 40.01
C SER A 170 4.26 4.21 39.59
N GLN A 171 3.03 4.08 39.07
CA GLN A 171 2.46 2.80 38.65
C GLN A 171 2.96 2.38 37.26
N VAL A 172 3.23 3.35 36.37
CA VAL A 172 3.76 3.11 35.01
C VAL A 172 5.13 2.45 35.05
N ASN A 173 6.02 2.90 35.93
CA ASN A 173 7.37 2.34 36.10
C ASN A 173 7.39 0.87 36.54
N GLN A 174 6.37 0.45 37.28
CA GLN A 174 6.25 -0.95 37.74
C GLN A 174 5.70 -1.85 36.64
N TRP A 175 4.75 -1.33 35.86
CA TRP A 175 4.07 -2.05 34.78
C TRP A 175 4.98 -2.31 33.56
N GLN A 176 5.87 -1.36 33.23
CA GLN A 176 6.85 -1.50 32.15
C GLN A 176 7.87 -2.63 32.40
N ASN A 177 8.21 -2.92 33.66
CA ASN A 177 9.11 -4.03 34.02
C ASN A 177 8.44 -5.41 33.86
N GLU A 178 7.11 -5.49 34.01
CA GLU A 178 6.36 -6.74 33.90
C GLU A 178 6.02 -7.11 32.45
N SER A 179 5.76 -6.13 31.58
CA SER A 179 5.35 -6.37 30.18
C SER A 179 6.43 -7.02 29.31
N GLN A 180 7.71 -6.75 29.60
CA GLN A 180 8.87 -7.34 28.91
C GLN A 180 8.97 -8.86 29.09
N ILE A 181 8.40 -9.40 30.18
CA ILE A 181 8.41 -10.84 30.47
C ILE A 181 7.32 -11.58 29.67
N TYR A 182 6.20 -10.92 29.38
CA TYR A 182 5.06 -11.53 28.69
C TYR A 182 5.21 -11.61 27.17
N LEU A 183 5.95 -10.68 26.55
CA LEU A 183 6.17 -10.65 25.10
C LEU A 183 7.09 -11.77 24.59
N GLY A 184 7.82 -12.45 25.48
CA GLY A 184 8.67 -13.60 25.15
C GLY A 184 7.93 -14.95 25.04
N LEU A 185 6.61 -15.00 25.23
CA LEU A 185 5.87 -16.25 25.45
C LEU A 185 4.96 -16.72 24.29
N PHE A 186 4.90 -16.04 23.14
CA PHE A 186 3.93 -16.38 22.07
C PHE A 186 4.54 -16.60 20.67
N PRO A 187 4.27 -17.75 20.01
CA PRO A 187 4.67 -18.00 18.62
C PRO A 187 3.66 -17.41 17.60
N ARG A 188 4.16 -17.01 16.42
CA ARG A 188 3.35 -16.48 15.29
C ARG A 188 3.00 -17.57 14.26
N PRO A 189 1.80 -17.60 13.65
CA PRO A 189 1.40 -18.66 12.71
C PRO A 189 1.75 -18.38 11.25
N ASN A 190 2.01 -19.48 10.52
CA ASN A 190 2.25 -19.57 9.07
C ASN A 190 0.95 -19.75 8.24
N ARG A 191 1.06 -19.41 6.95
CA ARG A 191 0.03 -19.38 5.88
C ARG A 191 -0.70 -20.70 5.58
N SER A 192 -1.79 -20.64 4.81
CA SER A 192 -2.27 -21.77 3.98
C SER A 192 -2.89 -21.28 2.65
N PHE A 193 -2.47 -21.92 1.56
CA PHE A 193 -3.05 -21.80 0.21
C PHE A 193 -4.03 -22.97 -0.03
N PHE A 194 -5.00 -22.78 -0.92
CA PHE A 194 -5.73 -23.90 -1.53
C PHE A 194 -5.87 -23.72 -3.05
N PHE A 195 -5.60 -24.80 -3.76
CA PHE A 195 -5.76 -24.94 -5.20
C PHE A 195 -7.16 -25.48 -5.51
N LEU A 196 -7.83 -24.95 -6.53
CA LEU A 196 -8.90 -25.66 -7.23
C LEU A 196 -8.35 -26.12 -8.58
N ARG A 197 -8.27 -27.43 -8.76
CA ARG A 197 -8.05 -28.04 -10.07
C ARG A 197 -9.07 -29.15 -10.28
N GLY A 198 -9.72 -29.13 -11.43
CA GLY A 198 -10.45 -30.25 -11.99
C GLY A 198 -10.70 -29.99 -13.48
N PRO A 199 -10.12 -30.77 -14.40
CA PRO A 199 -10.59 -30.81 -15.78
C PRO A 199 -11.79 -31.76 -15.84
N LEU A 200 -12.86 -31.35 -16.52
CA LEU A 200 -13.70 -32.14 -17.43
C LEU A 200 -15.07 -31.46 -17.63
N THR A 201 -15.26 -30.96 -18.85
CA THR A 201 -16.51 -31.02 -19.64
C THR A 201 -17.82 -30.73 -18.90
N ASN A 202 -18.14 -29.45 -18.70
CA ASN A 202 -19.52 -28.98 -18.79
C ASN A 202 -19.54 -27.91 -19.87
N GLN A 203 -20.45 -28.02 -20.85
CA GLN A 203 -20.80 -26.90 -21.71
C GLN A 203 -21.46 -25.85 -20.83
N VAL A 204 -20.67 -24.98 -20.22
CA VAL A 204 -21.19 -23.82 -19.51
C VAL A 204 -21.57 -22.82 -20.58
N THR A 205 -22.87 -22.56 -20.73
CA THR A 205 -23.35 -21.49 -21.60
C THR A 205 -22.97 -20.16 -20.94
N PHE A 206 -22.14 -19.39 -21.62
CA PHE A 206 -21.77 -18.05 -21.17
C PHE A 206 -22.57 -17.03 -21.97
N HIS A 207 -23.11 -16.03 -21.28
CA HIS A 207 -23.55 -14.80 -21.94
C HIS A 207 -22.48 -13.74 -21.71
N ASN A 208 -21.73 -13.43 -22.76
CA ASN A 208 -20.69 -12.40 -22.74
C ASN A 208 -21.27 -11.10 -23.32
N GLN A 209 -21.14 -10.02 -22.58
CA GLN A 209 -21.60 -8.70 -22.96
C GLN A 209 -20.46 -7.69 -22.81
N ALA A 210 -20.09 -7.03 -23.90
CA ALA A 210 -19.22 -5.87 -23.84
C ALA A 210 -19.97 -4.70 -23.21
N VAL A 211 -19.38 -4.09 -22.18
CA VAL A 211 -19.92 -2.94 -21.46
C VAL A 211 -18.76 -1.98 -21.18
N GLU A 212 -19.04 -0.72 -20.89
CA GLU A 212 -18.01 0.22 -20.45
C GLU A 212 -18.64 1.17 -19.43
N TYR A 213 -18.31 0.98 -18.16
CA TYR A 213 -18.72 1.85 -17.07
C TYR A 213 -17.72 1.74 -15.92
N SER A 214 -17.71 2.72 -15.02
CA SER A 214 -16.79 2.73 -13.89
C SER A 214 -17.49 2.46 -12.57
N ILE A 215 -16.77 1.79 -11.68
CA ILE A 215 -17.20 1.51 -10.31
C ILE A 215 -16.14 1.98 -9.33
N LEU A 216 -16.57 2.34 -8.12
CA LEU A 216 -15.68 2.55 -6.98
C LEU A 216 -15.85 1.37 -6.02
N TYR A 217 -14.83 0.54 -5.90
CA TYR A 217 -14.92 -0.71 -5.15
C TYR A 217 -14.72 -0.49 -3.65
N ARG A 218 -15.53 -1.13 -2.80
CA ARG A 218 -15.54 -0.88 -1.35
C ARG A 218 -15.39 -2.14 -0.50
N ASN A 219 -15.90 -3.28 -0.97
CA ASN A 219 -15.71 -4.54 -0.24
C ASN A 219 -14.25 -5.00 -0.32
N PRO A 220 -13.48 -5.10 0.79
CA PRO A 220 -12.07 -5.54 0.74
C PRO A 220 -11.89 -7.06 0.55
N ASN A 221 -12.97 -7.83 0.73
CA ASN A 221 -12.92 -9.28 0.84
C ASN A 221 -13.35 -9.99 -0.45
N GLN A 222 -13.72 -9.24 -1.50
CA GLN A 222 -14.06 -9.85 -2.77
C GLN A 222 -12.83 -10.48 -3.42
N VAL A 223 -12.96 -11.74 -3.81
CA VAL A 223 -11.93 -12.47 -4.53
C VAL A 223 -11.90 -12.00 -5.99
N ILE A 224 -10.70 -11.70 -6.47
CA ILE A 224 -10.41 -11.39 -7.88
C ILE A 224 -9.94 -12.68 -8.55
N TYR A 225 -10.57 -13.04 -9.67
CA TYR A 225 -10.24 -14.23 -10.45
C TYR A 225 -9.56 -13.87 -11.77
N ALA A 226 -8.65 -14.73 -12.25
CA ALA A 226 -8.11 -14.59 -13.61
C ALA A 226 -9.21 -14.76 -14.69
N TYR A 227 -10.17 -15.64 -14.41
CA TYR A 227 -11.39 -15.86 -15.18
C TYR A 227 -12.54 -16.28 -14.27
N PRO A 228 -13.80 -16.02 -14.63
CA PRO A 228 -14.97 -16.39 -13.82
C PRO A 228 -14.98 -17.89 -13.47
N PRO A 229 -15.36 -18.27 -12.24
CA PRO A 229 -15.61 -19.65 -11.85
C PRO A 229 -16.45 -20.40 -12.89
N GLY A 230 -16.07 -21.64 -13.18
CA GLY A 230 -16.68 -22.44 -14.25
C GLY A 230 -15.98 -22.35 -15.61
N THR A 231 -14.91 -21.56 -15.74
CA THR A 231 -14.04 -21.51 -16.94
C THR A 231 -12.75 -22.30 -16.76
N TYR A 232 -12.13 -22.75 -17.86
CA TYR A 232 -10.93 -23.61 -17.87
C TYR A 232 -9.70 -22.98 -17.16
N PHE A 233 -9.64 -21.66 -17.06
CA PHE A 233 -8.52 -20.91 -16.45
C PHE A 233 -8.92 -20.14 -15.18
N SER A 234 -10.06 -20.46 -14.58
CA SER A 234 -10.49 -19.80 -13.35
C SER A 234 -9.53 -20.14 -12.19
N LYS A 235 -8.81 -19.11 -11.72
CA LYS A 235 -8.00 -19.16 -10.51
C LYS A 235 -8.16 -17.86 -9.75
N ALA A 236 -8.24 -17.94 -8.43
CA ALA A 236 -8.13 -16.75 -7.58
C ALA A 236 -6.71 -16.19 -7.73
N ILE A 237 -6.60 -14.89 -8.01
CA ILE A 237 -5.32 -14.19 -8.19
C ILE A 237 -5.09 -13.11 -7.13
N GLY A 238 -6.13 -12.72 -6.42
CA GLY A 238 -6.03 -11.75 -5.33
C GLY A 238 -7.37 -11.45 -4.69
N SER A 239 -7.40 -10.36 -3.94
CA SER A 239 -8.60 -9.78 -3.35
C SER A 239 -8.64 -8.28 -3.59
N THR A 240 -9.82 -7.70 -3.48
CA THR A 240 -10.07 -6.27 -3.61
C THR A 240 -9.54 -5.42 -2.44
N ARG A 241 -8.94 -6.04 -1.41
CA ARG A 241 -8.33 -5.36 -0.24
C ARG A 241 -7.42 -4.17 -0.60
N HIS A 242 -6.59 -4.29 -1.63
CA HIS A 242 -5.67 -3.22 -2.06
C HIS A 242 -6.30 -2.23 -3.04
N PHE A 243 -7.58 -2.42 -3.37
CA PHE A 243 -8.32 -1.63 -4.33
C PHE A 243 -9.62 -1.06 -3.72
N VAL A 244 -9.71 -1.06 -2.39
CA VAL A 244 -10.75 -0.31 -1.69
C VAL A 244 -10.54 1.16 -2.02
N ASP A 245 -11.61 1.82 -2.45
CA ASP A 245 -11.64 3.22 -2.89
C ASP A 245 -10.81 3.50 -4.15
N VAL A 246 -10.35 2.45 -4.83
CA VAL A 246 -9.71 2.60 -6.13
C VAL A 246 -10.79 2.47 -7.20
N PRO A 247 -10.91 3.45 -8.10
CA PRO A 247 -11.83 3.37 -9.22
C PRO A 247 -11.41 2.24 -10.17
N MET A 248 -12.40 1.49 -10.64
CA MET A 248 -12.21 0.38 -11.57
C MET A 248 -13.12 0.53 -12.79
N GLU A 249 -12.57 0.28 -13.97
CA GLU A 249 -13.35 0.20 -15.20
C GLU A 249 -13.87 -1.22 -15.41
N VAL A 250 -15.18 -1.34 -15.63
CA VAL A 250 -15.83 -2.59 -16.05
C VAL A 250 -15.93 -2.58 -17.57
N MET A 251 -15.18 -3.49 -18.21
CA MET A 251 -15.11 -3.56 -19.67
C MET A 251 -15.96 -4.70 -20.26
N ARG A 252 -16.34 -5.68 -19.43
CA ARG A 252 -17.15 -6.83 -19.84
C ARG A 252 -17.96 -7.38 -18.68
N GLU A 253 -19.14 -7.90 -19.01
CA GLU A 253 -19.94 -8.74 -18.14
C GLU A 253 -20.02 -10.15 -18.71
N LEU A 254 -19.74 -11.15 -17.89
CA LEU A 254 -19.89 -12.55 -18.24
C LEU A 254 -20.85 -13.21 -17.25
N THR A 255 -21.97 -13.72 -17.77
CA THR A 255 -22.96 -14.44 -16.98
C THR A 255 -22.85 -15.93 -17.22
N ASN A 256 -22.78 -16.70 -16.14
CA ASN A 256 -22.82 -18.16 -16.13
C ASN A 256 -23.71 -18.67 -14.98
N GLU A 257 -23.75 -19.98 -14.76
CA GLU A 257 -24.53 -20.61 -13.69
C GLU A 257 -24.16 -20.13 -12.27
N SER A 258 -22.94 -19.62 -12.08
CA SER A 258 -22.46 -19.07 -10.79
C SER A 258 -22.78 -17.59 -10.60
N GLY A 259 -23.38 -16.93 -11.60
CA GLY A 259 -23.78 -15.53 -11.58
C GLY A 259 -23.12 -14.69 -12.66
N THR A 260 -23.24 -13.37 -12.53
CA THR A 260 -22.61 -12.39 -13.42
C THR A 260 -21.27 -11.93 -12.84
N TRP A 261 -20.28 -11.78 -13.70
CA TRP A 261 -18.91 -11.44 -13.36
C TRP A 261 -18.47 -10.23 -14.17
N LEU A 262 -17.76 -9.31 -13.52
CA LEU A 262 -17.28 -8.05 -14.09
C LEU A 262 -15.80 -8.20 -14.40
N GLN A 263 -15.39 -7.95 -15.64
CA GLN A 263 -13.98 -7.81 -15.98
C GLN A 263 -13.55 -6.39 -15.60
N VAL A 264 -12.71 -6.29 -14.57
CA VAL A 264 -12.30 -5.03 -13.97
C VAL A 264 -10.86 -4.67 -14.34
N TYR A 265 -10.65 -3.38 -14.57
CA TYR A 265 -9.37 -2.74 -14.85
C TYR A 265 -9.14 -1.61 -13.86
N THR A 266 -7.89 -1.16 -13.74
CA THR A 266 -7.56 0.15 -13.20
C THR A 266 -6.66 0.84 -14.22
N GLY A 267 -7.19 1.88 -14.88
CA GLY A 267 -6.51 2.49 -16.01
C GLY A 267 -6.34 1.50 -17.17
N TYR A 268 -5.09 1.16 -17.52
CA TYR A 268 -4.79 0.19 -18.58
C TYR A 268 -4.60 -1.24 -18.06
N ASP A 269 -4.49 -1.44 -16.75
CA ASP A 269 -4.12 -2.73 -16.16
C ASP A 269 -5.35 -3.56 -15.84
N GLN A 270 -5.40 -4.77 -16.39
CA GLN A 270 -6.47 -5.72 -16.07
C GLN A 270 -6.23 -6.31 -14.68
N LEU A 271 -7.14 -6.05 -13.75
CA LEU A 271 -7.09 -6.64 -12.41
C LEU A 271 -7.60 -8.09 -12.42
N GLY A 272 -8.67 -8.35 -13.19
CA GLY A 272 -9.26 -9.68 -13.32
C GLY A 272 -10.78 -9.64 -13.37
N TRP A 273 -11.42 -10.63 -12.76
CA TRP A 273 -12.87 -10.77 -12.70
C TRP A 273 -13.35 -10.76 -11.26
N VAL A 274 -14.31 -9.89 -10.96
CA VAL A 274 -15.01 -9.83 -9.67
C VAL A 274 -16.47 -10.19 -9.87
N ARG A 275 -17.16 -10.61 -8.80
CA ARG A 275 -18.58 -10.90 -8.88
C ARG A 275 -19.37 -9.60 -9.01
N LYS A 276 -20.37 -9.57 -9.90
CA LYS A 276 -21.31 -8.45 -9.99
C LYS A 276 -22.21 -8.48 -8.77
N ASP A 277 -22.34 -7.34 -8.12
CA ASP A 277 -23.32 -7.12 -7.08
C ASP A 277 -24.44 -6.24 -7.62
N ALA A 278 -25.66 -6.79 -7.63
CA ALA A 278 -26.83 -6.10 -8.16
C ALA A 278 -27.45 -5.13 -7.15
N SER A 279 -27.13 -5.24 -5.85
CA SER A 279 -27.60 -4.28 -4.83
C SER A 279 -26.65 -3.09 -4.65
N TYR A 280 -25.47 -3.12 -5.27
CA TYR A 280 -24.44 -2.07 -5.16
C TYR A 280 -23.94 -1.88 -3.72
N GLU A 281 -23.98 -2.93 -2.90
CA GLU A 281 -23.39 -2.96 -1.55
C GLU A 281 -21.86 -3.14 -1.60
N ASP A 282 -21.35 -3.85 -2.62
CA ASP A 282 -19.91 -4.09 -2.77
C ASP A 282 -19.16 -2.91 -3.42
N TYR A 283 -19.86 -2.09 -4.22
CA TYR A 283 -19.33 -0.96 -4.97
C TYR A 283 -20.43 0.02 -5.40
N VAL A 284 -20.08 1.27 -5.71
CA VAL A 284 -20.97 2.24 -6.35
C VAL A 284 -20.58 2.51 -7.80
N LEU A 285 -21.55 2.95 -8.61
CA LEU A 285 -21.29 3.47 -9.96
C LEU A 285 -20.67 4.87 -9.87
N THR A 286 -19.81 5.22 -10.82
CA THR A 286 -19.20 6.56 -10.88
C THR A 286 -18.97 7.02 -12.33
N TYR A 287 -19.00 8.34 -12.54
CA TYR A 287 -18.61 8.97 -13.80
C TYR A 287 -17.09 9.11 -13.95
N TYR A 288 -16.34 8.92 -12.86
CA TYR A 288 -14.89 8.93 -12.93
C TYR A 288 -14.37 7.70 -13.66
N ASN A 289 -13.45 7.88 -14.60
CA ASN A 289 -12.81 6.80 -15.33
C ASN A 289 -11.30 7.10 -15.37
N GLU A 290 -10.51 6.22 -14.74
CA GLU A 290 -9.06 6.34 -14.64
C GLU A 290 -8.42 6.26 -16.02
N LYS A 291 -8.92 5.35 -16.87
CA LYS A 291 -8.42 5.21 -18.24
C LYS A 291 -8.66 6.47 -19.08
N GLU A 292 -9.83 7.10 -18.96
CA GLU A 292 -10.09 8.39 -19.63
C GLU A 292 -9.18 9.50 -19.08
N LEU A 293 -8.96 9.56 -17.77
CA LEU A 293 -8.00 10.49 -17.17
C LEU A 293 -6.61 10.28 -17.79
N LEU A 294 -6.10 9.04 -17.80
CA LEU A 294 -4.78 8.74 -18.34
C LEU A 294 -4.66 9.12 -19.83
N ASN A 295 -5.67 8.80 -20.64
CA ASN A 295 -5.71 9.20 -22.06
C ASN A 295 -5.65 10.72 -22.22
N GLN A 296 -6.40 11.47 -21.40
CA GLN A 296 -6.42 12.93 -21.48
C GLN A 296 -5.10 13.53 -20.98
N ILE A 297 -4.51 12.99 -19.92
CA ILE A 297 -3.21 13.39 -19.40
C ILE A 297 -2.11 13.12 -20.45
N GLU A 298 -2.16 11.97 -21.14
CA GLU A 298 -1.26 11.69 -22.27
C GLU A 298 -1.37 12.76 -23.36
N ALA A 299 -2.59 13.08 -23.79
CA ALA A 299 -2.84 14.08 -24.82
C ALA A 299 -2.32 15.47 -24.41
N VAL A 300 -2.58 15.88 -23.18
CA VAL A 300 -2.12 17.17 -22.63
C VAL A 300 -0.61 17.21 -22.50
N MET A 301 0.02 16.15 -21.99
CA MET A 301 1.47 16.06 -21.95
C MET A 301 2.06 16.15 -23.37
N ALA A 302 1.53 15.40 -24.34
CA ALA A 302 2.02 15.42 -25.72
C ALA A 302 1.92 16.83 -26.35
N GLU A 303 0.79 17.52 -26.14
CA GLU A 303 0.58 18.89 -26.60
C GLU A 303 1.61 19.84 -25.98
N TYR A 304 1.71 19.88 -24.65
CA TYR A 304 2.57 20.85 -23.97
C TYR A 304 4.06 20.54 -24.10
N MET A 305 4.44 19.26 -24.21
CA MET A 305 5.80 18.85 -24.54
C MET A 305 6.26 19.42 -25.88
N SER A 306 5.36 19.60 -26.85
CA SER A 306 5.69 20.18 -28.16
C SER A 306 6.11 21.66 -28.08
N TYR A 307 5.75 22.36 -27.00
CA TYR A 307 6.16 23.75 -26.74
C TYR A 307 7.46 23.86 -25.93
N VAL A 308 7.90 22.77 -25.29
CA VAL A 308 9.14 22.76 -24.52
C VAL A 308 10.32 22.87 -25.49
N SER A 309 11.18 23.85 -25.25
CA SER A 309 12.28 24.20 -26.13
C SER A 309 13.52 23.32 -25.96
N ALA A 310 13.29 22.00 -25.84
CA ALA A 310 14.29 20.96 -25.62
C ALA A 310 13.79 19.59 -26.09
N THR A 311 14.69 18.61 -26.17
CA THR A 311 14.27 17.20 -26.16
C THR A 311 13.64 16.91 -24.81
N VAL A 312 12.40 16.42 -24.77
CA VAL A 312 11.64 16.28 -23.52
C VAL A 312 11.05 14.88 -23.37
N GLY A 313 11.05 14.38 -22.14
CA GLY A 313 10.30 13.21 -21.70
C GLY A 313 9.56 13.51 -20.41
N ALA A 314 8.37 12.95 -20.27
CA ALA A 314 7.52 13.22 -19.11
C ALA A 314 6.77 11.96 -18.68
N SER A 315 6.54 11.84 -17.37
CA SER A 315 5.71 10.78 -16.81
C SER A 315 4.79 11.31 -15.73
N PHE A 316 3.52 10.95 -15.82
CA PHE A 316 2.51 11.14 -14.78
C PHE A 316 2.24 9.81 -14.08
N VAL A 317 2.07 9.84 -12.76
CA VAL A 317 1.59 8.71 -11.95
C VAL A 317 0.45 9.22 -11.06
N ASN A 318 -0.71 8.57 -11.10
CA ASN A 318 -1.74 8.79 -10.10
C ASN A 318 -1.29 8.09 -8.81
N ASN A 319 -1.14 8.82 -7.72
CA ASN A 319 -0.53 8.26 -6.51
C ASN A 319 -1.46 7.28 -5.78
N GLU A 320 -2.78 7.36 -5.98
CA GLU A 320 -3.75 6.49 -5.31
C GLU A 320 -3.84 5.12 -5.98
N SER A 321 -4.00 5.10 -7.31
CA SER A 321 -4.11 3.88 -8.11
C SER A 321 -2.76 3.33 -8.58
N LEU A 322 -1.68 4.13 -8.49
CA LEU A 322 -0.35 3.87 -9.06
C LEU A 322 -0.35 3.63 -10.58
N THR A 323 -1.42 4.00 -11.26
CA THR A 323 -1.51 4.00 -12.72
C THR A 323 -0.59 5.07 -13.30
N GLN A 324 0.00 4.76 -14.45
CA GLN A 324 1.08 5.57 -15.03
C GLN A 324 0.89 5.77 -16.52
N VAL A 325 1.19 6.98 -16.98
CA VAL A 325 1.37 7.29 -18.40
C VAL A 325 2.68 8.02 -18.61
N THR A 326 3.41 7.63 -19.66
CA THR A 326 4.75 8.13 -19.93
C THR A 326 4.97 8.37 -21.40
N LEU A 327 5.49 9.55 -21.74
CA LEU A 327 5.87 9.95 -23.09
C LEU A 327 7.38 10.16 -23.16
N ASN A 328 8.02 9.62 -24.21
CA ASN A 328 9.47 9.68 -24.42
C ASN A 328 10.26 9.20 -23.19
N ASN A 329 10.05 7.94 -22.79
CA ASN A 329 10.67 7.33 -21.60
C ASN A 329 12.11 6.84 -21.78
N GLN A 330 12.87 7.39 -22.72
CA GLN A 330 14.28 7.04 -22.88
C GLN A 330 15.09 7.45 -21.63
N ALA A 331 16.34 6.97 -21.56
CA ALA A 331 17.26 7.41 -20.53
C ALA A 331 17.63 8.89 -20.73
N PHE A 332 17.56 9.67 -19.65
CA PHE A 332 18.03 11.04 -19.56
C PHE A 332 19.18 11.14 -18.55
N ARG A 333 20.02 12.15 -18.75
CA ARG A 333 20.95 12.62 -17.74
C ARG A 333 20.18 13.31 -16.62
N PRO A 334 20.31 12.85 -15.36
CA PRO A 334 19.46 13.33 -14.27
C PRO A 334 19.87 14.71 -13.73
N ALA A 335 21.08 15.17 -14.01
CA ALA A 335 21.67 16.29 -13.28
C ALA A 335 21.50 16.09 -11.75
N SER A 336 21.02 17.09 -11.01
CA SER A 336 20.82 16.94 -9.57
C SER A 336 19.57 16.13 -9.15
N THR A 337 18.67 15.73 -10.06
CA THR A 337 17.54 14.88 -9.65
C THR A 337 18.02 13.50 -9.20
N GLN A 338 19.20 13.05 -9.65
CA GLN A 338 19.82 11.82 -9.16
C GLN A 338 19.98 11.78 -7.64
N LYS A 339 20.11 12.94 -6.99
CA LYS A 339 20.28 13.01 -5.53
C LYS A 339 19.11 12.39 -4.80
N ILE A 340 17.92 12.33 -5.40
CA ILE A 340 16.79 11.60 -4.80
C ILE A 340 17.13 10.13 -4.59
N TYR A 341 17.86 9.49 -5.49
CA TYR A 341 18.22 8.07 -5.37
C TYR A 341 19.30 7.83 -4.31
N VAL A 342 20.19 8.81 -4.09
CA VAL A 342 21.14 8.80 -2.96
C VAL A 342 20.36 8.86 -1.64
N LEU A 343 19.35 9.74 -1.57
CA LEU A 343 18.48 9.85 -0.40
C LEU A 343 17.63 8.60 -0.19
N GLY A 344 17.11 7.99 -1.27
CA GLY A 344 16.38 6.73 -1.20
C GLY A 344 17.22 5.62 -0.56
N GLU A 345 18.47 5.45 -1.01
CA GLU A 345 19.38 4.49 -0.38
C GLU A 345 19.73 4.84 1.07
N LEU A 346 19.99 6.11 1.36
CA LEU A 346 20.32 6.55 2.71
C LEU A 346 19.19 6.25 3.69
N TYR A 347 17.95 6.57 3.31
CA TYR A 347 16.77 6.33 4.13
C TYR A 347 16.41 4.85 4.23
N HIS A 348 16.74 4.04 3.22
CA HIS A 348 16.69 2.58 3.34
C HIS A 348 17.70 2.07 4.38
N GLN A 349 18.91 2.63 4.43
CA GLN A 349 19.90 2.29 5.45
C GLN A 349 19.48 2.78 6.85
N TYR A 350 18.73 3.87 6.96
CA TYR A 350 18.09 4.28 8.22
C TYR A 350 17.02 3.27 8.65
N GLN A 351 16.18 2.82 7.71
CA GLN A 351 15.15 1.83 7.95
C GLN A 351 15.68 0.48 8.39
N THR A 352 16.80 0.03 7.81
CA THR A 352 17.45 -1.24 8.16
C THR A 352 18.36 -1.12 9.39
N GLY A 353 18.59 0.10 9.89
CA GLY A 353 19.48 0.38 11.03
C GLY A 353 20.98 0.26 10.71
N GLU A 354 21.36 0.24 9.42
CA GLU A 354 22.77 0.29 8.99
C GLU A 354 23.38 1.68 9.24
N LEU A 355 22.58 2.74 9.13
CA LEU A 355 22.93 4.12 9.42
C LEU A 355 21.86 4.79 10.28
N SER A 356 22.19 5.95 10.86
CA SER A 356 21.25 6.81 11.57
C SER A 356 21.39 8.28 11.13
N PRO A 357 20.33 9.11 11.22
CA PRO A 357 20.43 10.55 10.94
C PRO A 357 21.49 11.27 11.79
N SER A 358 21.75 10.76 13.00
CA SER A 358 22.75 11.28 13.94
C SER A 358 24.17 10.82 13.69
N ASP A 359 24.39 9.89 12.75
CA ASP A 359 25.73 9.47 12.36
C ASP A 359 26.46 10.62 11.67
N TYR A 360 27.78 10.56 11.69
CA TYR A 360 28.63 11.63 11.16
C TYR A 360 29.47 11.12 9.99
N HIS A 361 29.55 11.94 8.95
CA HIS A 361 30.52 11.80 7.87
C HIS A 361 31.64 12.84 8.02
N THR A 362 32.88 12.37 7.98
CA THR A 362 34.06 13.24 7.93
C THR A 362 34.36 13.57 6.48
N LEU A 363 34.32 14.85 6.13
CA LEU A 363 34.57 15.34 4.78
C LEU A 363 35.98 14.93 4.32
N ILE A 364 36.07 14.13 3.27
CA ILE A 364 37.34 13.74 2.65
C ILE A 364 37.59 14.54 1.36
N ALA A 365 38.84 14.59 0.92
CA ALA A 365 39.22 15.31 -0.30
C ALA A 365 38.44 14.82 -1.54
N ASP A 366 38.08 13.54 -1.57
CA ASP A 366 37.33 12.90 -2.64
C ASP A 366 35.83 13.24 -2.64
N ASP A 367 35.31 13.94 -1.62
CA ASP A 367 33.93 14.43 -1.64
C ASP A 367 33.83 15.84 -2.24
N VAL A 368 34.92 16.62 -2.14
CA VAL A 368 34.93 18.06 -2.41
C VAL A 368 34.95 18.34 -3.91
N VAL A 369 33.85 18.89 -4.41
CA VAL A 369 33.63 19.14 -5.84
C VAL A 369 33.02 20.52 -6.10
N PRO A 370 33.24 21.12 -7.29
CA PRO A 370 32.66 22.41 -7.64
C PRO A 370 31.14 22.33 -7.87
N GLY A 371 30.52 23.49 -8.08
CA GLY A 371 29.11 23.64 -8.41
C GLY A 371 28.27 24.13 -7.24
N ALA A 372 27.02 23.70 -7.16
CA ALA A 372 26.09 24.13 -6.12
C ALA A 372 26.52 23.60 -4.73
N GLY A 373 26.28 24.41 -3.70
CA GLY A 373 26.58 24.05 -2.32
C GLY A 373 27.48 25.05 -1.58
N ILE A 374 27.58 24.84 -0.27
CA ILE A 374 28.46 25.57 0.64
C ILE A 374 29.50 24.65 1.30
N LEU A 375 29.28 23.33 1.25
CA LEU A 375 30.09 22.37 2.00
C LEU A 375 31.55 22.34 1.50
N ALA A 376 31.77 22.57 0.21
CA ALA A 376 33.10 22.63 -0.41
C ALA A 376 34.05 23.69 0.18
N ALA A 377 33.52 24.71 0.86
CA ALA A 377 34.32 25.75 1.51
C ALA A 377 34.89 25.31 2.87
N ASN A 378 34.44 24.18 3.42
CA ASN A 378 34.91 23.67 4.70
C ASN A 378 36.23 22.92 4.53
N PRO A 379 37.13 22.97 5.53
CA PRO A 379 38.35 22.17 5.50
C PRO A 379 38.06 20.67 5.45
N VAL A 380 38.84 19.95 4.63
CA VAL A 380 38.90 18.47 4.69
C VAL A 380 39.21 18.04 6.13
N GLY A 381 38.48 17.05 6.62
CA GLY A 381 38.51 16.61 8.03
C GLY A 381 37.41 17.22 8.90
N SER A 382 36.64 18.20 8.40
CA SER A 382 35.40 18.66 9.07
C SER A 382 34.37 17.54 9.12
N SER A 383 33.61 17.42 10.20
CA SER A 383 32.61 16.35 10.38
C SER A 383 31.20 16.92 10.47
N PHE A 384 30.26 16.29 9.78
CA PHE A 384 28.86 16.73 9.70
C PHE A 384 27.92 15.55 9.93
N SER A 385 26.76 15.78 10.55
CA SER A 385 25.75 14.73 10.67
C SER A 385 25.16 14.39 9.30
N LEU A 386 24.73 13.15 9.11
CA LEU A 386 24.08 12.75 7.86
C LEU A 386 22.80 13.55 7.62
N ASP A 387 22.02 13.85 8.66
CA ASP A 387 20.82 14.71 8.54
C ASP A 387 21.13 16.13 8.02
N TYR A 388 22.22 16.73 8.48
CA TYR A 388 22.65 18.04 7.98
C TYR A 388 23.08 17.98 6.51
N LEU A 389 23.73 16.88 6.09
CA LEU A 389 24.08 16.67 4.69
C LEU A 389 22.83 16.51 3.82
N VAL A 390 21.79 15.82 4.31
CA VAL A 390 20.48 15.71 3.65
C VAL A 390 19.86 17.09 3.46
N ASP A 391 19.85 17.94 4.49
CA ASP A 391 19.31 19.31 4.39
C ASP A 391 19.98 20.09 3.26
N LEU A 392 21.31 20.02 3.14
CA LEU A 392 22.06 20.69 2.08
C LEU A 392 21.78 20.11 0.70
N VAL A 393 21.65 18.78 0.59
CA VAL A 393 21.32 18.09 -0.66
C VAL A 393 19.95 18.47 -1.18
N VAL A 394 18.97 18.63 -0.29
CA VAL A 394 17.60 18.93 -0.70
C VAL A 394 17.40 20.43 -0.93
N SER A 395 17.81 21.28 0.00
CA SER A 395 17.48 22.71 -0.03
C SER A 395 18.23 23.49 -1.11
N ILE A 396 19.54 23.31 -1.20
CA ILE A 396 20.44 24.07 -2.09
C ILE A 396 21.17 23.18 -3.10
N SER A 397 20.81 21.89 -3.14
CA SER A 397 21.39 20.92 -4.07
C SER A 397 22.92 20.84 -3.96
N ASP A 398 23.48 20.82 -2.75
CA ASP A 398 24.93 20.80 -2.53
C ASP A 398 25.57 19.54 -3.14
N ASN A 399 26.60 19.72 -3.97
CA ASN A 399 27.29 18.62 -4.65
C ASN A 399 28.28 17.90 -3.75
N THR A 400 28.96 18.62 -2.86
CA THR A 400 29.94 18.04 -1.92
C THR A 400 29.20 17.26 -0.82
N ALA A 401 28.04 17.75 -0.37
CA ALA A 401 27.16 16.99 0.52
C ALA A 401 26.62 15.72 -0.16
N ALA A 402 26.23 15.80 -1.43
CA ALA A 402 25.78 14.62 -2.18
C ALA A 402 26.89 13.57 -2.32
N ASN A 403 28.13 13.97 -2.66
CA ASN A 403 29.27 13.05 -2.70
C ASN A 403 29.59 12.45 -1.33
N SER A 404 29.46 13.23 -0.26
CA SER A 404 29.62 12.76 1.12
C SER A 404 28.59 11.66 1.44
N LEU A 405 27.31 11.87 1.09
CA LEU A 405 26.26 10.87 1.28
C LEU A 405 26.49 9.62 0.40
N ILE A 406 26.94 9.79 -0.85
CA ILE A 406 27.31 8.67 -1.73
C ILE A 406 28.42 7.82 -1.08
N THR A 407 29.41 8.45 -0.46
CA THR A 407 30.45 7.74 0.31
C THR A 407 29.85 7.00 1.50
N ALA A 408 29.02 7.68 2.29
CA ALA A 408 28.43 7.14 3.51
C ALA A 408 27.58 5.89 3.24
N VAL A 409 26.76 5.90 2.19
CA VAL A 409 25.90 4.75 1.83
C VAL A 409 26.65 3.62 1.13
N GLY A 410 27.96 3.76 0.90
CA GLY A 410 28.79 2.72 0.27
C GLY A 410 28.81 2.74 -1.26
N GLY A 411 28.36 3.82 -1.90
CA GLY A 411 28.51 4.07 -3.33
C GLY A 411 27.50 3.34 -4.24
N GLY A 412 27.74 3.42 -5.55
CA GLY A 412 26.77 2.98 -6.57
C GLY A 412 26.45 1.48 -6.59
N GLN A 413 27.33 0.67 -6.00
CA GLN A 413 27.13 -0.77 -5.80
C GLN A 413 26.02 -1.10 -4.79
N ARG A 414 25.61 -0.13 -3.97
CA ARG A 414 24.45 -0.24 -3.07
C ARG A 414 23.23 0.44 -3.70
N MET A 415 23.41 1.68 -4.19
CA MET A 415 22.32 2.50 -4.72
C MET A 415 21.62 1.89 -5.94
N THR A 416 22.34 1.49 -6.99
CA THR A 416 21.71 1.00 -8.22
C THR A 416 20.91 -0.30 -8.00
N PRO A 417 21.43 -1.33 -7.29
CA PRO A 417 20.64 -2.50 -6.94
C PRO A 417 19.35 -2.17 -6.18
N HIS A 418 19.41 -1.29 -5.18
CA HIS A 418 18.23 -0.89 -4.44
C HIS A 418 17.19 -0.19 -5.34
N MET A 419 17.61 0.71 -6.23
CA MET A 419 16.69 1.32 -7.21
C MET A 419 16.02 0.25 -8.11
N HIS A 420 16.76 -0.79 -8.50
CA HIS A 420 16.20 -1.89 -9.27
C HIS A 420 15.25 -2.79 -8.46
N GLU A 421 15.50 -3.00 -7.17
CA GLU A 421 14.58 -3.73 -6.27
C GLU A 421 13.23 -3.01 -6.13
N LEU A 422 13.25 -1.67 -6.20
CA LEU A 422 12.06 -0.82 -6.25
C LEU A 422 11.38 -0.78 -7.65
N GLY A 423 11.91 -1.51 -8.62
CA GLY A 423 11.39 -1.56 -9.99
C GLY A 423 11.78 -0.37 -10.87
N LEU A 424 12.82 0.40 -10.49
CA LEU A 424 13.33 1.56 -11.24
C LEU A 424 14.48 1.14 -12.17
N TYR A 425 14.18 0.27 -13.13
CA TYR A 425 15.19 -0.44 -13.95
C TYR A 425 15.97 0.42 -14.96
N ASN A 426 15.54 1.66 -15.19
CA ASN A 426 16.25 2.60 -16.06
C ASN A 426 17.21 3.52 -15.28
N THR A 427 17.24 3.40 -13.95
CA THR A 427 17.98 4.26 -13.04
C THR A 427 19.30 3.65 -12.62
N TYR A 428 20.39 4.36 -12.92
CA TYR A 428 21.76 3.96 -12.58
C TYR A 428 22.47 5.12 -11.89
N VAL A 429 23.08 4.83 -10.75
CA VAL A 429 23.76 5.79 -9.87
C VAL A 429 25.15 5.24 -9.52
N ASN A 430 26.05 5.16 -10.50
CA ASN A 430 27.25 4.33 -10.38
C ASN A 430 28.54 5.04 -9.88
N GLY A 431 28.46 6.23 -9.29
CA GLY A 431 29.66 6.94 -8.83
C GLY A 431 29.39 8.26 -8.12
N LYS A 432 30.42 9.11 -8.04
CA LYS A 432 30.37 10.48 -7.48
C LYS A 432 30.25 11.57 -8.56
N TYR A 433 29.69 12.71 -8.20
CA TYR A 433 29.61 13.91 -9.04
C TYR A 433 30.99 14.43 -9.38
N TYR A 434 31.26 14.79 -10.65
CA TYR A 434 32.54 15.34 -11.11
C TYR A 434 33.77 14.41 -11.00
N HIS A 435 33.57 13.10 -10.80
CA HIS A 435 34.64 12.09 -10.78
C HIS A 435 34.66 11.27 -12.07
N SER A 436 35.56 11.61 -13.00
CA SER A 436 35.70 10.91 -14.29
C SER A 436 36.29 9.49 -14.17
N ASP A 437 36.97 9.20 -13.07
CA ASP A 437 37.63 7.93 -12.76
C ASP A 437 36.67 6.87 -12.15
N THR A 438 35.46 7.28 -11.75
CA THR A 438 34.47 6.37 -11.13
C THR A 438 33.68 5.51 -12.12
N ASN A 439 33.93 5.60 -13.44
CA ASN A 439 33.14 4.91 -14.48
C ASN A 439 31.61 5.07 -14.29
N GLY A 440 31.19 6.18 -13.66
CA GLY A 440 29.83 6.37 -13.17
C GLY A 440 28.84 6.56 -14.30
N ARG A 441 28.06 5.52 -14.62
CA ARG A 441 26.82 5.65 -15.37
C ARG A 441 25.78 6.36 -14.48
N PHE A 442 25.42 7.58 -14.86
CA PHE A 442 24.36 8.37 -14.25
C PHE A 442 23.23 8.58 -15.24
N GLN A 443 22.13 7.88 -15.03
CA GLN A 443 20.95 7.99 -15.88
C GLN A 443 19.70 7.65 -15.09
N THR A 444 18.59 8.18 -15.53
CA THR A 444 17.26 7.74 -15.09
C THR A 444 16.28 7.95 -16.24
N SER A 445 15.01 7.65 -16.02
CA SER A 445 13.93 7.95 -16.96
C SER A 445 12.84 8.76 -16.25
N PRO A 446 12.02 9.54 -17.00
CA PRO A 446 10.85 10.19 -16.43
C PRO A 446 9.95 9.21 -15.69
N GLY A 447 9.77 8.00 -16.25
CA GLY A 447 8.92 6.96 -15.67
C GLY A 447 9.42 6.47 -14.30
N ASP A 448 10.72 6.26 -14.16
CA ASP A 448 11.32 5.84 -12.89
C ASP A 448 11.25 6.96 -11.85
N ALA A 449 11.56 8.20 -12.23
CA ALA A 449 11.54 9.34 -11.32
C ALA A 449 10.13 9.63 -10.78
N ALA A 450 9.11 9.60 -11.64
CA ALA A 450 7.72 9.79 -11.20
C ALA A 450 7.26 8.65 -10.29
N ARG A 451 7.65 7.41 -10.58
CA ARG A 451 7.34 6.25 -9.73
C ARG A 451 8.04 6.34 -8.38
N TYR A 452 9.28 6.82 -8.32
CA TYR A 452 9.98 7.06 -7.06
C TYR A 452 9.17 7.97 -6.13
N PHE A 453 8.66 9.09 -6.66
CA PHE A 453 7.83 10.03 -5.89
C PHE A 453 6.46 9.44 -5.50
N ALA A 454 5.86 8.63 -6.37
CA ALA A 454 4.62 7.92 -6.04
C ALA A 454 4.82 6.86 -4.95
N LEU A 455 5.93 6.12 -4.96
CA LEU A 455 6.30 5.18 -3.90
C LEU A 455 6.55 5.90 -2.58
N LEU A 456 7.26 7.03 -2.63
CA LEU A 456 7.53 7.89 -1.48
C LEU A 456 6.21 8.38 -0.84
N TYR A 457 5.27 8.88 -1.64
CA TYR A 457 3.95 9.31 -1.16
C TYR A 457 3.17 8.18 -0.46
N ASN A 458 3.35 6.94 -0.91
CA ASN A 458 2.61 5.78 -0.41
C ASN A 458 3.28 5.05 0.76
N ASN A 459 4.37 5.59 1.33
CA ASN A 459 5.21 4.89 2.32
C ASN A 459 5.67 3.50 1.82
N LYS A 460 5.96 3.40 0.52
CA LYS A 460 6.40 2.17 -0.16
C LYS A 460 7.84 2.24 -0.65
N LEU A 461 8.53 3.37 -0.45
CA LEU A 461 9.92 3.52 -0.84
C LEU A 461 10.83 2.96 0.27
N ASN A 462 10.75 3.53 1.47
CA ASN A 462 11.46 3.09 2.67
C ASN A 462 10.51 2.80 3.84
N GLY A 463 9.23 3.16 3.72
CA GLY A 463 8.23 2.97 4.77
C GLY A 463 8.24 4.06 5.83
N ASP A 464 7.25 4.01 6.71
CA ASP A 464 7.16 4.92 7.86
C ASP A 464 8.23 4.61 8.92
N PRO A 465 8.80 5.65 9.59
CA PRO A 465 8.56 7.09 9.39
C PRO A 465 9.44 7.74 8.30
N TRP A 466 10.33 6.97 7.69
CA TRP A 466 11.43 7.45 6.86
C TRP A 466 10.98 8.17 5.59
N ASP A 467 9.94 7.67 4.92
CA ASP A 467 9.40 8.31 3.72
C ASP A 467 8.77 9.68 4.06
N ASN A 468 8.03 9.76 5.16
CA ASN A 468 7.47 11.02 5.67
C ASN A 468 8.55 12.04 6.07
N GLU A 469 9.62 11.60 6.73
CA GLU A 469 10.77 12.46 7.03
C GLU A 469 11.44 12.99 5.76
N LEU A 470 11.61 12.14 4.74
CA LEU A 470 12.20 12.54 3.47
C LEU A 470 11.29 13.51 2.69
N ILE A 471 9.97 13.31 2.69
CA ILE A 471 9.00 14.27 2.15
C ILE A 471 9.14 15.63 2.83
N ASN A 472 9.26 15.65 4.17
CA ASN A 472 9.44 16.88 4.94
C ASN A 472 10.68 17.66 4.49
N LYS A 473 11.77 16.97 4.13
CA LYS A 473 12.97 17.61 3.57
C LYS A 473 12.67 18.25 2.21
N PHE A 474 11.93 17.58 1.31
CA PHE A 474 11.66 18.07 -0.05
C PHE A 474 10.86 19.39 -0.11
N PHE A 475 10.11 19.76 0.93
CA PHE A 475 9.48 21.08 1.03
C PHE A 475 10.48 22.25 1.08
N TYR A 476 11.73 22.00 1.47
CA TYR A 476 12.77 23.03 1.58
C TYR A 476 13.56 23.24 0.27
N ASN A 477 13.26 22.50 -0.79
CA ASN A 477 13.88 22.73 -2.09
C ASN A 477 13.58 24.14 -2.59
N GLN A 478 14.63 24.92 -2.88
CA GLN A 478 14.49 26.33 -3.27
C GLN A 478 14.11 26.53 -4.75
N HIS A 479 14.21 25.48 -5.55
CA HIS A 479 13.91 25.55 -6.98
C HIS A 479 12.46 25.17 -7.25
N THR A 480 11.69 26.12 -7.78
CA THR A 480 10.27 25.90 -8.06
C THR A 480 10.02 25.27 -9.43
N TYR A 481 10.76 25.64 -10.49
CA TYR A 481 10.60 25.10 -11.87
C TYR A 481 9.15 24.70 -12.22
N MET A 482 8.83 23.40 -12.25
CA MET A 482 7.50 22.91 -12.65
C MET A 482 6.38 23.34 -11.69
N THR A 483 6.70 23.63 -10.43
CA THR A 483 5.75 24.00 -9.37
C THR A 483 5.40 25.49 -9.36
N GLN A 484 6.09 26.32 -10.16
CA GLN A 484 5.96 27.79 -10.12
C GLN A 484 4.54 28.31 -10.39
N LEU A 485 3.76 27.62 -11.23
CA LEU A 485 2.42 28.06 -11.65
C LEU A 485 1.28 27.36 -10.91
N ILE A 486 1.58 26.51 -9.93
CA ILE A 486 0.58 25.70 -9.25
C ILE A 486 -0.20 26.53 -8.22
N PRO A 487 -1.54 26.39 -8.13
CA PRO A 487 -2.34 27.11 -7.14
C PRO A 487 -1.93 26.79 -5.70
N GLY A 488 -2.03 27.78 -4.81
CA GLY A 488 -1.71 27.61 -3.39
C GLY A 488 -2.61 26.65 -2.60
N SER A 489 -3.70 26.18 -3.20
CA SER A 489 -4.57 25.12 -2.66
C SER A 489 -3.98 23.71 -2.80
N THR A 490 -2.88 23.56 -3.53
CA THR A 490 -2.22 22.28 -3.78
C THR A 490 -0.90 22.23 -3.03
N THR A 491 -0.72 21.22 -2.19
CA THR A 491 0.55 20.97 -1.51
C THR A 491 1.52 20.28 -2.46
N VAL A 492 2.74 20.78 -2.56
CA VAL A 492 3.74 20.29 -3.53
C VAL A 492 5.10 20.19 -2.87
N TRP A 493 5.81 19.10 -3.16
CA TRP A 493 7.24 18.96 -2.87
C TRP A 493 7.95 18.42 -4.11
N ASN A 494 9.18 18.85 -4.35
CA ASN A 494 9.90 18.53 -5.57
C ASN A 494 11.41 18.42 -5.36
N LYS A 495 12.08 17.82 -6.35
CA LYS A 495 13.54 17.93 -6.52
C LYS A 495 13.89 18.17 -7.98
N SER A 496 14.63 19.24 -8.19
CA SER A 496 15.09 19.64 -9.51
C SER A 496 16.56 19.32 -9.79
N GLY A 497 16.92 19.39 -11.07
CA GLY A 497 18.29 19.26 -11.53
C GLY A 497 18.56 20.12 -12.76
N SER A 498 19.66 20.88 -12.70
CA SER A 498 20.10 21.76 -13.79
C SER A 498 21.55 21.45 -14.13
N GLY A 499 21.80 21.20 -15.40
CA GLY A 499 23.10 20.90 -15.97
C GLY A 499 23.46 21.86 -17.09
N VAL A 500 24.39 21.45 -17.94
CA VAL A 500 24.74 22.25 -19.14
C VAL A 500 23.65 22.09 -20.20
N THR A 501 23.10 20.88 -20.31
CA THR A 501 22.13 20.51 -21.34
C THR A 501 20.80 20.04 -20.76
N GLU A 502 20.71 19.86 -19.45
CA GLU A 502 19.56 19.27 -18.76
C GLU A 502 18.88 20.28 -17.85
N GLN A 503 17.55 20.35 -17.90
CA GLN A 503 16.72 20.99 -16.87
C GLN A 503 15.57 20.06 -16.54
N ASN A 504 15.64 19.44 -15.38
CA ASN A 504 14.77 18.36 -14.96
C ASN A 504 14.07 18.76 -13.66
N ASP A 505 12.85 18.27 -13.47
CA ASP A 505 12.16 18.36 -12.20
C ASP A 505 11.24 17.16 -12.00
N VAL A 506 11.04 16.79 -10.74
CA VAL A 506 10.12 15.74 -10.32
C VAL A 506 9.46 16.14 -9.03
N ALA A 507 8.14 15.97 -8.96
CA ALA A 507 7.32 16.45 -7.86
C ALA A 507 6.11 15.55 -7.61
N SER A 508 5.59 15.60 -6.38
CA SER A 508 4.25 15.12 -6.04
C SER A 508 3.35 16.30 -5.69
N PHE A 509 2.08 16.18 -6.05
CA PHE A 509 1.04 17.18 -5.91
C PHE A 509 -0.10 16.55 -5.12
N VAL A 510 -0.47 17.17 -4.00
CA VAL A 510 -1.62 16.78 -3.19
C VAL A 510 -2.66 17.87 -3.31
N THR A 511 -3.71 17.58 -4.07
CA THR A 511 -4.87 18.46 -4.24
C THR A 511 -5.97 18.06 -3.25
N PRO A 512 -6.99 18.90 -3.03
CA PRO A 512 -8.18 18.49 -2.28
C PRO A 512 -8.93 17.29 -2.88
N TYR A 513 -8.67 16.96 -4.16
CA TYR A 513 -9.42 15.96 -4.92
C TYR A 513 -8.63 14.67 -5.17
N GLY A 514 -7.41 14.57 -4.64
CA GLY A 514 -6.50 13.44 -4.83
C GLY A 514 -5.07 13.89 -5.11
N SER A 515 -4.18 12.93 -5.31
CA SER A 515 -2.75 13.21 -5.48
C SER A 515 -2.12 12.51 -6.69
N PHE A 516 -1.10 13.14 -7.25
CA PHE A 516 -0.34 12.60 -8.38
C PHE A 516 1.14 13.00 -8.30
N SER A 517 1.98 12.27 -9.02
CA SER A 517 3.39 12.60 -9.21
C SER A 517 3.68 12.84 -10.69
N LEU A 518 4.53 13.83 -10.98
CA LEU A 518 4.92 14.19 -12.34
C LEU A 518 6.44 14.37 -12.40
N ALA A 519 7.06 13.79 -13.41
CA ALA A 519 8.47 13.99 -13.74
C ALA A 519 8.58 14.56 -15.15
N VAL A 520 9.41 15.59 -15.33
CA VAL A 520 9.74 16.15 -16.64
C VAL A 520 11.26 16.25 -16.76
N TYR A 521 11.82 15.59 -17.75
CA TYR A 521 13.25 15.58 -18.03
C TYR A 521 13.50 16.19 -19.40
N THR A 522 14.55 17.01 -19.50
CA THR A 522 14.91 17.68 -20.73
C THR A 522 16.39 17.51 -21.06
N GLU A 523 16.71 17.52 -22.35
CA GLU A 523 18.06 17.50 -22.89
C GLU A 523 18.18 18.38 -24.13
N ASN A 524 19.39 18.90 -24.39
CA ASN A 524 19.73 19.65 -25.60
C ASN A 524 18.75 20.81 -25.93
N PRO A 525 18.54 21.77 -25.00
CA PRO A 525 17.62 22.87 -25.23
C PRO A 525 18.11 23.78 -26.34
N TRP A 526 17.21 24.16 -27.24
CA TRP A 526 17.45 25.23 -28.20
C TRP A 526 17.11 26.61 -27.62
N ASN A 527 16.39 26.67 -26.49
CA ASN A 527 16.24 27.87 -25.67
C ASN A 527 16.22 27.49 -24.19
N TYR A 528 17.40 27.50 -23.55
CA TYR A 528 17.60 27.06 -22.16
C TYR A 528 16.73 27.86 -21.19
N ASP A 529 16.68 29.18 -21.31
CA ASP A 529 15.98 30.07 -20.37
C ASP A 529 14.45 29.91 -20.40
N ALA A 530 13.89 29.38 -21.51
CA ALA A 530 12.45 29.18 -21.66
C ALA A 530 11.95 27.85 -21.07
N VAL A 531 12.84 26.86 -20.89
CA VAL A 531 12.44 25.52 -20.43
C VAL A 531 11.72 25.54 -19.07
N PRO A 532 12.20 26.27 -18.03
CA PRO A 532 11.52 26.36 -16.74
C PRO A 532 10.03 26.72 -16.83
N ILE A 533 9.71 27.80 -17.54
CA ILE A 533 8.34 28.30 -17.61
C ILE A 533 7.45 27.42 -18.50
N GLN A 534 8.01 26.81 -19.54
CA GLN A 534 7.30 25.85 -20.40
C GLN A 534 6.98 24.56 -19.63
N MET A 535 7.92 24.07 -18.81
CA MET A 535 7.70 22.95 -17.90
C MET A 535 6.61 23.27 -16.87
N ALA A 536 6.60 24.48 -16.31
CA ALA A 536 5.55 24.92 -15.39
C ALA A 536 4.17 24.99 -16.07
N SER A 537 4.11 25.41 -17.34
CA SER A 537 2.85 25.42 -18.11
C SER A 537 2.33 24.01 -18.39
N LEU A 538 3.21 23.07 -18.76
CA LEU A 538 2.87 21.65 -18.87
C LEU A 538 2.30 21.13 -17.55
N CYS A 539 2.98 21.41 -16.44
CA CYS A 539 2.57 20.95 -15.11
C CYS A 539 1.20 21.51 -14.71
N LEU A 540 0.92 22.79 -14.97
CA LEU A 540 -0.38 23.40 -14.71
C LEU A 540 -1.50 22.75 -15.54
N ALA A 541 -1.23 22.43 -16.81
CA ALA A 541 -2.20 21.78 -17.68
C ALA A 541 -2.53 20.35 -17.21
N VAL A 542 -1.50 19.58 -16.80
CA VAL A 542 -1.66 18.26 -16.18
C VAL A 542 -2.46 18.37 -14.87
N HIS A 543 -2.12 19.32 -14.01
CA HIS A 543 -2.82 19.57 -12.74
C HIS A 543 -4.32 19.85 -12.96
N ASN A 544 -4.65 20.78 -13.87
CA ASN A 544 -6.04 21.15 -14.12
C ASN A 544 -6.83 19.97 -14.70
N THR A 545 -6.22 19.24 -15.64
CA THR A 545 -6.82 18.01 -16.21
C THR A 545 -7.10 16.97 -15.14
N PHE A 546 -6.14 16.75 -14.23
CA PHE A 546 -6.32 15.84 -13.10
C PHE A 546 -7.50 16.28 -12.22
N VAL A 547 -7.53 17.55 -11.80
CA VAL A 547 -8.63 18.09 -10.98
C VAL A 547 -9.97 17.97 -11.68
N ASP A 548 -10.08 18.35 -12.96
CA ASP A 548 -11.33 18.30 -13.74
C ASP A 548 -11.92 16.89 -13.79
N TYR A 549 -11.06 15.88 -13.97
CA TYR A 549 -11.50 14.48 -13.94
C TYR A 549 -11.83 14.02 -12.54
N ARG A 550 -11.00 14.34 -11.54
CA ARG A 550 -11.25 13.98 -10.15
C ARG A 550 -12.55 14.61 -9.63
N LEU A 551 -12.99 15.77 -10.11
CA LEU A 551 -14.29 16.32 -9.77
C LEU A 551 -15.47 15.44 -10.20
N LYS A 552 -15.31 14.53 -11.20
CA LYS A 552 -16.36 13.56 -11.56
C LYS A 552 -16.68 12.58 -10.43
N LEU A 553 -15.76 12.36 -9.50
CA LEU A 553 -15.99 11.56 -8.28
C LEU A 553 -17.06 12.19 -7.37
N TYR A 554 -17.32 13.49 -7.49
CA TYR A 554 -18.34 14.22 -6.73
C TYR A 554 -19.72 14.19 -7.39
N GLN A 555 -19.86 13.60 -8.59
CA GLN A 555 -21.14 13.52 -9.31
C GLN A 555 -21.88 12.22 -8.98
N HIS A 556 -23.10 12.34 -8.46
CA HIS A 556 -23.94 11.20 -8.08
C HIS A 556 -24.57 10.50 -9.29
N VAL A 557 -24.66 9.17 -9.23
CA VAL A 557 -25.43 8.38 -10.19
C VAL A 557 -26.82 8.13 -9.60
N ASP A 558 -27.76 9.06 -9.81
CA ASP A 558 -29.10 9.00 -9.20
C ASP A 558 -29.98 7.87 -9.76
N ASP A 559 -29.94 7.68 -11.08
CA ASP A 559 -30.69 6.63 -11.76
C ASP A 559 -29.72 5.63 -12.39
N HIS A 560 -29.49 4.54 -11.65
CA HIS A 560 -28.62 3.45 -12.11
C HIS A 560 -29.10 2.84 -13.43
N SER A 561 -30.42 2.80 -13.68
CA SER A 561 -30.97 2.20 -14.90
C SER A 561 -30.70 3.08 -16.10
N ALA A 562 -30.94 4.39 -15.98
CA ALA A 562 -30.64 5.35 -17.03
C ALA A 562 -29.14 5.41 -17.31
N PHE A 563 -28.29 5.50 -16.28
CA PHE A 563 -26.84 5.48 -16.41
C PHE A 563 -26.36 4.25 -17.19
N MET A 564 -26.83 3.06 -16.82
CA MET A 564 -26.46 1.82 -17.51
C MET A 564 -26.97 1.79 -18.95
N GLN A 565 -28.17 2.32 -19.23
CA GLN A 565 -28.68 2.44 -20.61
C GLN A 565 -27.82 3.37 -21.46
N ASP A 566 -27.42 4.52 -20.93
CA ASP A 566 -26.58 5.49 -21.63
C ASP A 566 -25.21 4.90 -21.95
N MET A 567 -24.59 4.20 -20.99
CA MET A 567 -23.30 3.51 -21.20
C MET A 567 -23.39 2.40 -22.25
N ILE A 568 -24.46 1.60 -22.21
CA ILE A 568 -24.73 0.57 -23.22
C ILE A 568 -24.95 1.22 -24.60
N ALA A 569 -25.65 2.34 -24.68
CA ALA A 569 -25.94 3.05 -25.92
C ALA A 569 -24.71 3.76 -26.52
N ALA A 570 -23.79 4.24 -25.69
CA ALA A 570 -22.56 4.91 -26.11
C ALA A 570 -21.58 3.95 -26.82
N HIS A 571 -21.60 2.66 -26.47
CA HIS A 571 -20.64 1.67 -26.94
C HIS A 571 -20.77 1.38 -28.46
N PRO A 572 -19.71 1.57 -29.28
CA PRO A 572 -19.78 1.45 -30.75
C PRO A 572 -20.23 0.08 -31.25
N ILE A 573 -19.90 -1.00 -30.52
CA ILE A 573 -20.28 -2.37 -30.86
C ILE A 573 -21.81 -2.57 -30.77
N MET A 574 -22.48 -1.89 -29.84
CA MET A 574 -23.94 -1.97 -29.67
C MET A 574 -24.72 -1.19 -30.73
N ARG A 575 -24.10 -0.20 -31.42
CA ARG A 575 -24.71 0.47 -32.58
C ARG A 575 -24.91 -0.45 -33.78
N GLN A 576 -24.18 -1.56 -33.87
CA GLN A 576 -24.38 -2.61 -34.89
C GLN A 576 -25.17 -3.83 -34.39
N ALA A 577 -25.23 -4.06 -33.07
CA ALA A 577 -25.91 -5.20 -32.46
C ALA A 577 -27.39 -4.96 -32.15
N GLY A 578 -28.09 -4.21 -33.00
CA GLY A 578 -29.54 -4.26 -33.03
C GLY A 578 -30.00 -5.67 -33.41
N GLN A 579 -30.57 -6.41 -32.45
CA GLN A 579 -31.32 -7.66 -32.65
C GLN A 579 -30.56 -8.99 -32.92
N GLN A 580 -29.35 -9.22 -32.39
CA GLN A 580 -28.85 -10.60 -32.31
C GLN A 580 -28.13 -10.85 -30.98
N SER A 581 -28.76 -11.68 -30.15
CA SER A 581 -28.12 -12.40 -29.06
C SER A 581 -26.95 -13.21 -29.62
N PHE A 582 -25.73 -12.67 -29.53
CA PHE A 582 -24.52 -13.45 -29.75
C PHE A 582 -24.37 -14.43 -28.57
N ILE A 583 -24.97 -15.61 -28.72
CA ILE A 583 -24.57 -16.80 -27.97
C ILE A 583 -23.20 -17.19 -28.54
N ASP A 584 -22.16 -16.50 -28.11
CA ASP A 584 -20.80 -16.92 -28.39
C ASP A 584 -20.43 -18.02 -27.39
N CYS A 585 -20.77 -19.26 -27.74
CA CYS A 585 -20.13 -20.44 -27.20
C CYS A 585 -18.64 -20.39 -27.60
N TYR A 586 -17.80 -19.72 -26.82
CA TYR A 586 -16.35 -19.83 -26.97
C TYR A 586 -15.91 -21.21 -26.51
N LEU A 587 -15.86 -22.15 -27.46
CA LEU A 587 -14.94 -23.28 -27.41
C LEU A 587 -13.52 -22.69 -27.40
N ILE A 588 -12.81 -22.82 -26.28
CA ILE A 588 -11.36 -22.64 -26.28
C ILE A 588 -10.77 -23.88 -26.97
N GLU A 589 -10.81 -23.90 -28.30
CA GLU A 589 -10.05 -24.82 -29.16
C GLU A 589 -9.35 -24.01 -30.24
N LYS A 590 -8.05 -23.79 -30.04
CA LYS A 590 -6.92 -23.60 -30.98
C LYS A 590 -5.79 -22.87 -30.22
N ASP A 591 -4.58 -23.40 -30.03
CA ASP A 591 -3.81 -24.33 -30.84
C ASP A 591 -3.30 -25.55 -30.04
N GLN A 592 -3.77 -26.74 -30.40
CA GLN A 592 -3.10 -28.01 -30.08
C GLN A 592 -2.01 -28.37 -31.11
N ASP A 593 -2.02 -27.77 -32.31
CA ASP A 593 -1.09 -28.09 -33.39
C ASP A 593 0.36 -27.69 -33.10
N GLN A 594 0.58 -26.74 -32.18
CA GLN A 594 1.92 -26.29 -31.79
C GLN A 594 2.53 -27.13 -30.66
N MET A 595 1.76 -28.01 -30.01
CA MET A 595 2.25 -28.95 -29.00
C MET A 595 2.68 -30.30 -29.60
N GLU A 596 2.06 -30.72 -30.70
CA GLU A 596 2.47 -31.96 -31.39
C GLU A 596 3.78 -31.81 -32.17
N THR A 597 4.17 -30.59 -32.53
CA THR A 597 5.45 -30.35 -33.24
C THR A 597 6.67 -30.47 -32.32
N ASP A 598 6.52 -30.20 -31.02
CA ASP A 598 7.63 -30.27 -30.05
C ASP A 598 7.74 -31.63 -29.33
N MET A 599 6.70 -32.47 -29.34
CA MET A 599 6.81 -33.86 -28.86
C MET A 599 7.37 -34.84 -29.90
N ALA A 600 7.46 -34.45 -31.18
CA ALA A 600 8.14 -35.24 -32.21
C ALA A 600 9.66 -34.96 -32.28
N ALA A 601 10.18 -34.05 -31.46
CA ALA A 601 11.61 -33.72 -31.36
C ALA A 601 12.30 -34.35 -30.13
N VAL A 602 11.64 -35.27 -29.43
CA VAL A 602 12.21 -36.10 -28.35
C VAL A 602 11.80 -37.58 -28.54
N GLU A 603 11.91 -38.07 -29.77
CA GLU A 603 12.52 -39.39 -30.07
C GLU A 603 13.98 -39.17 -30.45
#